data_AF-A0A8I0P050-F1
#
_entry.id   AF-A0A8I0P050-F1
#
_cell.length_a   1.000
_cell.length_b   1.000
_cell.length_c   1.000
_cell.angle_alpha   90.00
_cell.angle_beta   90.00
_cell.angle_gamma   90.00
#
_symmetry.space_group_name_H-M   'P 1'
#
loop_
_entity.id
_entity.type
_entity.pdbx_description
1 polymer ?
#
loop_
_entity_poly.entity_id
_entity_poly.type
_entity_poly.pdbx_seq_one_letter_code
_entity_poly.pdbx_strand_id
1 'polypeptide(L)'
;MSSPRRFPPRNPFTGEGAAWRIAGAAMLAVTVAGQHPFEQFSRFRAKDVLSLVPNWRFFAPNPCMHDSHFLYRTVDADGNASPWQDAFATETRKPQHIVWFPTRRADKGMVDACADILPTLEFGGFEGAARTPGYRMITENLRVLIRSRGPVPEGVRGFQFALAKDTGYDTRHRPSLLFVSPFVPLDPQAPGTPLTRVPAKTPAKV
;
A
#
# COMPACT_ATOMS: atom_id res chain seq x y z
N MET A 1 5.61 -67.26 25.83
CA MET A 1 5.19 -66.26 24.82
C MET A 1 4.03 -65.46 25.40
N SER A 2 4.23 -64.19 25.75
CA SER A 2 3.18 -63.34 26.33
C SER A 2 2.41 -62.65 25.20
N SER A 3 1.11 -62.90 25.11
CA SER A 3 0.23 -62.29 24.10
C SER A 3 0.08 -60.78 24.38
N PRO A 4 0.18 -59.89 23.38
CA PRO A 4 0.05 -58.45 23.61
C PRO A 4 -1.40 -58.13 24.01
N ARG A 5 -1.56 -57.42 25.14
CA ARG A 5 -2.86 -56.88 25.56
C ARG A 5 -3.36 -55.91 24.50
N ARG A 6 -4.34 -56.33 23.69
CA ARG A 6 -5.10 -55.44 22.82
C ARG A 6 -6.05 -54.64 23.69
N PHE A 7 -5.77 -53.35 23.87
CA PHE A 7 -6.77 -52.44 24.42
C PHE A 7 -7.95 -52.35 23.42
N PRO A 8 -9.20 -52.44 23.89
CA PRO A 8 -10.34 -52.24 23.01
C PRO A 8 -10.29 -50.83 22.42
N PRO A 9 -10.62 -50.65 21.12
CA PRO A 9 -10.62 -49.34 20.51
C PRO A 9 -11.64 -48.45 21.23
N ARG A 10 -11.15 -47.50 22.03
CA ARG A 10 -12.00 -46.46 22.62
C ARG A 10 -12.41 -45.52 21.51
N ASN A 11 -13.72 -45.33 21.36
CA ASN A 11 -14.24 -44.38 20.37
C ASN A 11 -13.78 -42.96 20.75
N PRO A 12 -13.00 -42.27 19.90
CA PRO A 12 -12.48 -40.94 20.19
C PRO A 12 -13.58 -39.87 20.26
N PHE A 13 -14.80 -40.20 19.82
CA PHE A 13 -15.96 -39.30 19.80
C PHE A 13 -16.93 -39.49 20.97
N THR A 14 -16.63 -40.38 21.93
CA THR A 14 -17.49 -40.61 23.10
C THR A 14 -16.72 -40.51 24.43
N GLY A 15 -17.46 -40.32 25.54
CA GLY A 15 -16.93 -40.19 26.89
C GLY A 15 -16.64 -38.75 27.33
N GLU A 16 -16.02 -38.61 28.51
CA GLU A 16 -15.65 -37.32 29.08
C GLU A 16 -14.70 -36.56 28.14
N GLY A 17 -14.94 -35.25 27.95
CA GLY A 17 -14.16 -34.43 27.03
C GLY A 17 -14.34 -34.75 25.54
N ALA A 18 -15.33 -35.54 25.13
CA ALA A 18 -15.61 -35.80 23.71
C ALA A 18 -15.91 -34.51 22.93
N ALA A 19 -16.66 -33.58 23.53
CA ALA A 19 -16.97 -32.28 22.93
C ALA A 19 -15.68 -31.48 22.60
N TRP A 20 -14.72 -31.45 23.51
CA TRP A 20 -13.43 -30.76 23.30
C TRP A 20 -12.59 -31.42 22.21
N ARG A 21 -12.58 -32.76 22.14
CA ARG A 21 -11.89 -33.50 21.08
C ARG A 21 -12.50 -33.21 19.71
N ILE A 22 -13.83 -33.19 19.62
CA ILE A 22 -14.56 -32.85 18.39
C ILE A 22 -14.27 -31.40 17.98
N ALA A 23 -14.34 -30.45 18.91
CA ALA A 23 -14.07 -29.04 18.65
C ALA A 23 -12.62 -28.83 18.18
N GLY A 24 -11.64 -29.48 18.83
CA GLY A 24 -10.23 -29.42 18.42
C GLY A 24 -9.98 -30.04 17.04
N ALA A 25 -10.60 -31.19 16.75
CA ALA A 25 -10.51 -31.84 15.44
C ALA A 25 -11.13 -30.98 14.33
N ALA A 26 -12.29 -30.37 14.59
CA ALA A 26 -12.92 -29.44 13.66
C ALA A 26 -12.03 -28.20 13.43
N MET A 27 -11.47 -27.61 14.49
CA MET A 27 -10.56 -26.47 14.41
C MET A 27 -9.32 -26.80 13.59
N LEU A 28 -8.73 -27.99 13.79
CA LEU A 28 -7.58 -28.47 13.03
C LEU A 28 -7.94 -28.65 11.55
N ALA A 29 -9.06 -29.32 11.24
CA ALA A 29 -9.50 -29.54 9.87
C ALA A 29 -9.77 -28.23 9.12
N VAL A 30 -10.42 -27.27 9.77
CA VAL A 30 -10.64 -25.92 9.23
C VAL A 30 -9.32 -25.19 9.01
N THR A 31 -8.37 -25.30 9.95
CA THR A 31 -7.05 -24.68 9.83
C THR A 31 -6.26 -25.27 8.66
N VAL A 32 -6.24 -26.60 8.51
CA VAL A 32 -5.55 -27.31 7.41
C VAL A 32 -6.18 -26.96 6.06
N ALA A 33 -7.51 -27.00 5.97
CA ALA A 33 -8.22 -26.57 4.76
C ALA A 33 -7.90 -25.10 4.42
N GLY A 34 -7.86 -24.23 5.43
CA GLY A 34 -7.49 -22.82 5.25
C GLY A 34 -6.03 -22.59 4.85
N GLN A 35 -5.12 -23.52 5.11
CA GLN A 35 -3.74 -23.43 4.63
C GLN A 35 -3.58 -23.89 3.18
N HIS A 36 -4.61 -24.51 2.58
CA HIS A 36 -4.54 -25.01 1.22
C HIS A 36 -4.24 -23.86 0.22
N PRO A 37 -3.33 -24.04 -0.77
CA PRO A 37 -2.90 -22.98 -1.69
C PRO A 37 -4.03 -22.41 -2.56
N PHE A 38 -4.97 -23.24 -3.02
CA PHE A 38 -6.11 -22.80 -3.86
C PHE A 38 -7.12 -21.89 -3.13
N GLU A 39 -7.49 -20.80 -3.78
CA GLU A 39 -8.41 -19.77 -3.26
C GLU A 39 -9.83 -20.28 -2.96
N GLN A 40 -10.26 -21.37 -3.59
CA GLN A 40 -11.57 -21.98 -3.28
C GLN A 40 -11.69 -22.39 -1.81
N PHE A 41 -10.57 -22.73 -1.17
CA PHE A 41 -10.51 -23.07 0.25
C PHE A 41 -10.32 -21.86 1.16
N SER A 42 -10.10 -20.65 0.64
CA SER A 42 -9.98 -19.44 1.47
C SER A 42 -11.28 -18.65 1.59
N ARG A 43 -12.34 -19.01 0.85
CA ARG A 43 -13.64 -18.29 0.87
C ARG A 43 -14.29 -18.19 2.24
N PHE A 44 -14.12 -19.21 3.10
CA PHE A 44 -14.65 -19.18 4.46
C PHE A 44 -13.93 -18.17 5.35
N ARG A 45 -12.68 -17.83 5.02
CA ARG A 45 -11.87 -16.87 5.79
C ARG A 45 -12.39 -15.44 5.66
N ALA A 46 -13.08 -15.10 4.58
CA ALA A 46 -13.79 -13.82 4.46
C ALA A 46 -14.87 -13.63 5.55
N LYS A 47 -15.32 -14.73 6.18
CA LYS A 47 -16.28 -14.71 7.29
C LYS A 47 -15.61 -14.85 8.67
N ASP A 48 -14.30 -15.06 8.73
CA ASP A 48 -13.53 -15.14 9.98
C ASP A 48 -13.15 -13.73 10.46
N VAL A 49 -14.17 -12.95 10.83
CA VAL A 49 -14.02 -11.54 11.24
C VAL A 49 -13.10 -11.39 12.46
N LEU A 50 -13.10 -12.40 13.34
CA LEU A 50 -12.29 -12.42 14.56
C LEU A 50 -10.90 -13.03 14.34
N SER A 51 -10.56 -13.46 13.11
CA SER A 51 -9.28 -14.09 12.78
C SER A 51 -8.94 -15.28 13.70
N LEU A 52 -9.94 -16.10 14.03
CA LEU A 52 -9.79 -17.24 14.92
C LEU A 52 -9.00 -18.38 14.26
N VAL A 53 -9.11 -18.53 12.94
CA VAL A 53 -8.40 -19.57 12.20
C VAL A 53 -6.98 -19.09 11.90
N PRO A 54 -5.94 -19.76 12.45
CA PRO A 54 -4.55 -19.35 12.20
C PRO A 54 -4.23 -19.35 10.71
N ASN A 55 -3.46 -18.35 10.28
CA ASN A 55 -2.95 -18.26 8.91
C ASN A 55 -1.42 -18.22 8.93
N TRP A 56 -0.80 -19.30 8.45
CA TRP A 56 0.65 -19.40 8.33
C TRP A 56 1.11 -19.45 6.88
N ARG A 57 0.22 -19.12 5.93
CA ARG A 57 0.63 -18.87 4.54
C ARG A 57 1.50 -17.62 4.49
N PHE A 58 2.78 -17.78 4.82
CA PHE A 58 3.82 -16.77 4.66
C PHE A 58 4.46 -16.90 3.27
N PHE A 59 3.60 -16.98 2.25
CA PHE A 59 4.01 -17.00 0.86
C PHE A 59 3.10 -16.02 0.14
N ALA A 60 3.61 -14.79 -0.04
CA ALA A 60 3.09 -13.90 -1.06
C ALA A 60 3.38 -14.60 -2.40
N PRO A 61 2.37 -15.14 -3.11
CA PRO A 61 2.61 -15.93 -4.33
C PRO A 61 3.41 -15.13 -5.36
N ASN A 62 3.17 -13.82 -5.38
CA ASN A 62 4.03 -12.83 -5.99
C ASN A 62 4.59 -11.94 -4.87
N PRO A 63 5.85 -12.14 -4.44
CA PRO A 63 6.48 -11.23 -3.50
C PRO A 63 6.53 -9.81 -4.08
N CYS A 64 6.72 -8.80 -3.22
CA CYS A 64 6.88 -7.42 -3.66
C CYS A 64 8.21 -7.31 -4.45
N MET A 65 8.14 -7.47 -5.77
CA MET A 65 9.30 -7.50 -6.68
C MET A 65 9.81 -6.10 -7.06
N HIS A 66 9.03 -5.07 -6.72
CA HIS A 66 9.32 -3.69 -7.09
C HIS A 66 9.06 -2.77 -5.90
N ASP A 67 9.97 -1.83 -5.70
CA ASP A 67 9.78 -0.72 -4.79
C ASP A 67 8.89 0.32 -5.47
N SER A 68 7.91 0.83 -4.74
CA SER A 68 6.99 1.87 -5.21
C SER A 68 7.43 3.22 -4.69
N HIS A 69 7.58 4.19 -5.57
CA HIS A 69 8.03 5.54 -5.26
C HIS A 69 6.95 6.56 -5.59
N PHE A 70 6.65 7.44 -4.64
CA PHE A 70 5.89 8.64 -4.89
C PHE A 70 6.85 9.80 -5.18
N LEU A 71 6.75 10.32 -6.39
CA LEU A 71 7.44 11.54 -6.80
C LEU A 71 6.45 12.69 -6.76
N TYR A 72 6.90 13.90 -6.47
CA TYR A 72 6.07 15.09 -6.56
C TYR A 72 6.81 16.25 -7.22
N ARG A 73 6.06 17.19 -7.76
CA ARG A 73 6.56 18.48 -8.26
C ARG A 73 5.57 19.57 -7.93
N THR A 74 6.07 20.76 -7.63
CA THR A 74 5.22 21.94 -7.43
C THR A 74 4.94 22.62 -8.76
N VAL A 75 3.78 23.26 -8.86
CA VAL A 75 3.38 24.04 -10.03
C VAL A 75 3.06 25.46 -9.57
N ASP A 76 3.68 26.43 -10.23
CA ASP A 76 3.51 27.85 -9.94
C ASP A 76 2.25 28.45 -10.59
N ALA A 77 2.06 29.76 -10.41
CA ALA A 77 0.93 30.49 -10.95
C ALA A 77 0.96 30.62 -12.49
N ASP A 78 2.14 30.57 -13.09
CA ASP A 78 2.35 30.67 -14.53
C ASP A 78 2.27 29.30 -15.23
N GLY A 79 2.10 28.24 -14.45
CA GLY A 79 2.03 26.85 -14.91
C GLY A 79 3.40 26.20 -15.09
N ASN A 80 4.49 26.82 -14.64
CA ASN A 80 5.81 26.18 -14.64
C ASN A 80 5.88 25.13 -13.53
N ALA A 81 6.34 23.95 -13.90
CA ALA A 81 6.51 22.84 -12.98
C ALA A 81 7.97 22.75 -12.51
N SER A 82 8.18 22.53 -11.21
CA SER A 82 9.50 22.22 -10.68
C SER A 82 10.00 20.87 -11.23
N PRO A 83 11.31 20.58 -11.08
CA PRO A 83 11.80 19.22 -11.20
C PRO A 83 11.04 18.27 -10.27
N TRP A 84 10.96 16.99 -10.68
CA TRP A 84 10.42 15.93 -9.84
C TRP A 84 11.34 15.70 -8.63
N GLN A 85 10.72 15.53 -7.47
CA GLN A 85 11.38 15.29 -6.20
C GLN A 85 10.79 14.03 -5.57
N ASP A 86 11.60 13.26 -4.86
CA ASP A 86 11.10 12.16 -4.07
C ASP A 86 10.31 12.72 -2.86
N ALA A 87 9.06 12.29 -2.74
CA ALA A 87 8.20 12.67 -1.63
C ALA A 87 8.66 12.02 -0.33
N PHE A 88 9.17 10.78 -0.41
CA PHE A 88 9.45 9.97 0.75
C PHE A 88 10.75 9.20 0.53
N ALA A 89 11.86 9.93 0.71
CA ALA A 89 13.17 9.32 0.70
C ALA A 89 13.25 8.26 1.81
N THR A 90 13.50 7.01 1.43
CA THR A 90 13.70 5.92 2.38
C THR A 90 14.93 6.23 3.24
N GLU A 91 14.77 6.16 4.57
CA GLU A 91 15.89 6.43 5.47
C GLU A 91 16.95 5.32 5.38
N THR A 92 18.22 5.71 5.35
CA THR A 92 19.34 4.76 5.43
C THR A 92 19.26 3.96 6.74
N ARG A 93 19.33 2.63 6.64
CA ARG A 93 19.20 1.74 7.79
C ARG A 93 20.35 1.96 8.78
N LYS A 94 20.00 2.17 10.05
CA LYS A 94 20.92 2.32 11.17
C LYS A 94 20.80 1.11 12.11
N PRO A 95 21.85 0.69 12.83
CA PRO A 95 21.78 -0.45 13.75
C PRO A 95 20.67 -0.34 14.81
N GLN A 96 20.38 0.88 15.28
CA GLN A 96 19.27 1.14 16.22
C GLN A 96 17.90 0.72 15.67
N HIS A 97 17.71 0.68 14.35
CA HIS A 97 16.46 0.24 13.71
C HIS A 97 16.16 -1.25 13.90
N ILE A 98 17.12 -2.05 14.38
CA ILE A 98 16.88 -3.44 14.80
C ILE A 98 15.96 -3.48 16.03
N VAL A 99 16.19 -2.57 16.97
CA VAL A 99 15.44 -2.51 18.24
C VAL A 99 14.24 -1.58 18.12
N TRP A 100 14.39 -0.44 17.43
CA TRP A 100 13.34 0.57 17.31
C TRP A 100 13.43 1.32 15.98
N PHE A 101 12.40 1.15 15.13
CA PHE A 101 12.31 1.81 13.83
C PHE A 101 10.93 2.44 13.62
N PRO A 102 10.67 3.61 14.24
CA PRO A 102 9.33 4.19 14.31
C PRO A 102 8.80 4.67 12.96
N THR A 103 9.69 5.11 12.07
CA THR A 103 9.36 5.62 10.73
C THR A 103 8.92 4.51 9.76
N ARG A 104 9.25 3.25 10.04
CA ARG A 104 8.87 2.09 9.20
C ARG A 104 7.35 1.95 9.00
N ARG A 105 6.55 2.39 9.98
CA ARG A 105 5.08 2.33 9.85
C ARG A 105 4.56 3.37 8.84
N ALA A 106 5.21 4.54 8.74
CA ALA A 106 4.90 5.53 7.74
C ALA A 106 5.25 5.02 6.34
N ASP A 107 6.42 4.38 6.18
CA ASP A 107 6.82 3.76 4.91
C ASP A 107 5.82 2.71 4.44
N LYS A 108 5.37 1.86 5.37
CA LYS A 108 4.31 0.89 5.07
C LYS A 108 3.01 1.57 4.63
N GLY A 109 2.63 2.67 5.26
CA GLY A 109 1.41 3.41 4.91
C GLY A 109 1.41 3.83 3.43
N MET A 110 2.55 4.21 2.88
CA MET A 110 2.66 4.55 1.46
C MET A 110 2.46 3.35 0.54
N VAL A 111 3.06 2.20 0.88
CA VAL A 111 2.88 0.96 0.11
C VAL A 111 1.41 0.54 0.14
N ASP A 112 0.76 0.66 1.31
CA ASP A 112 -0.66 0.39 1.45
C ASP A 112 -1.50 1.38 0.60
N ALA A 113 -1.09 2.65 0.48
CA ALA A 113 -1.72 3.63 -0.42
C ALA A 113 -1.58 3.26 -1.89
N CYS A 114 -0.40 2.80 -2.34
CA CYS A 114 -0.20 2.31 -3.70
C CYS A 114 -1.11 1.12 -4.01
N ALA A 115 -1.21 0.18 -3.06
CA ALA A 115 -2.04 -1.01 -3.18
C ALA A 115 -3.54 -0.69 -3.25
N ASP A 116 -3.97 0.46 -2.73
CA ASP A 116 -5.35 0.96 -2.81
C ASP A 116 -5.60 1.75 -4.12
N ILE A 117 -4.65 2.61 -4.51
CA ILE A 117 -4.78 3.50 -5.69
C ILE A 117 -4.67 2.72 -7.00
N LEU A 118 -3.64 1.89 -7.18
CA LEU A 118 -3.31 1.29 -8.48
C LEU A 118 -4.41 0.36 -9.02
N PRO A 119 -4.94 -0.61 -8.25
CA PRO A 119 -6.02 -1.47 -8.74
C PRO A 119 -7.27 -0.65 -9.05
N THR A 120 -7.60 0.33 -8.20
CA THR A 120 -8.76 1.19 -8.43
C THR A 120 -8.58 2.06 -9.67
N LEU A 121 -7.37 2.51 -9.97
CA LEU A 121 -7.06 3.25 -11.20
C LEU A 121 -7.25 2.37 -12.45
N GLU A 122 -6.83 1.11 -12.40
CA GLU A 122 -6.93 0.14 -13.49
C GLU A 122 -8.39 -0.23 -13.80
N PHE A 123 -9.19 -0.53 -12.77
CA PHE A 123 -10.56 -1.04 -12.95
C PHE A 123 -11.66 0.03 -12.83
N GLY A 124 -11.44 1.09 -12.06
CA GLY A 124 -12.41 2.15 -11.77
C GLY A 124 -12.03 3.53 -12.31
N GLY A 125 -10.90 3.63 -13.01
CA GLY A 125 -10.39 4.88 -13.57
C GLY A 125 -9.95 5.89 -12.51
N PHE A 126 -9.59 7.09 -12.98
CA PHE A 126 -9.10 8.15 -12.09
C PHE A 126 -10.13 8.61 -11.06
N GLU A 127 -11.41 8.71 -11.43
CA GLU A 127 -12.44 9.18 -10.50
C GLU A 127 -12.62 8.20 -9.32
N GLY A 128 -12.59 6.90 -9.59
CA GLY A 128 -12.59 5.88 -8.54
C GLY A 128 -11.34 5.99 -7.66
N ALA A 129 -10.17 6.07 -8.27
CA ALA A 129 -8.90 6.20 -7.56
C ALA A 129 -8.83 7.47 -6.69
N ALA A 130 -9.33 8.62 -7.17
CA ALA A 130 -9.34 9.87 -6.43
C ALA A 130 -10.22 9.84 -5.16
N ARG A 131 -11.17 8.90 -5.09
CA ARG A 131 -12.05 8.71 -3.93
C ARG A 131 -11.48 7.74 -2.89
N THR A 132 -10.38 7.05 -3.19
CA THR A 132 -9.80 6.07 -2.26
C THR A 132 -9.16 6.76 -1.05
N PRO A 133 -9.17 6.11 0.14
CA PRO A 133 -8.43 6.58 1.29
C PRO A 133 -6.95 6.80 1.01
N GLY A 134 -6.31 5.92 0.23
CA GLY A 134 -4.91 6.02 -0.17
C GLY A 134 -4.63 7.31 -0.94
N TYR A 135 -5.46 7.67 -1.92
CA TYR A 135 -5.27 8.90 -2.70
C TYR A 135 -5.37 10.16 -1.83
N ARG A 136 -6.37 10.21 -0.94
CA ARG A 136 -6.55 11.32 0.01
C ARG A 136 -5.36 11.42 0.96
N MET A 137 -4.92 10.30 1.51
CA MET A 137 -3.78 10.28 2.43
C MET A 137 -2.51 10.84 1.77
N ILE A 138 -2.20 10.44 0.53
CA ILE A 138 -1.03 10.93 -0.19
C ILE A 138 -1.14 12.42 -0.50
N THR A 139 -2.30 12.89 -0.97
CA THR A 139 -2.48 14.31 -1.29
C THR A 139 -2.38 15.20 -0.06
N GLU A 140 -2.99 14.82 1.07
CA GLU A 140 -2.86 15.59 2.32
C GLU A 140 -1.43 15.54 2.88
N ASN A 141 -0.78 14.38 2.83
CA ASN A 141 0.59 14.26 3.30
C ASN A 141 1.55 15.14 2.48
N LEU A 142 1.40 15.14 1.14
CA LEU A 142 2.18 16.00 0.26
C LEU A 142 1.95 17.49 0.55
N ARG A 143 0.73 17.91 0.89
CA ARG A 143 0.48 19.30 1.32
C ARG A 143 1.27 19.65 2.58
N VAL A 144 1.28 18.76 3.57
CA VAL A 144 2.06 18.94 4.80
C VAL A 144 3.55 18.98 4.49
N LEU A 145 4.05 18.04 3.69
CA LEU A 145 5.46 17.95 3.30
C LEU A 145 5.95 19.20 2.55
N ILE A 146 5.18 19.69 1.58
CA ILE A 146 5.51 20.88 0.80
C ILE A 146 5.60 22.11 1.72
N ARG A 147 4.67 22.23 2.68
CA ARG A 147 4.67 23.33 3.67
C ARG A 147 5.79 23.21 4.70
N SER A 148 6.24 21.99 5.01
CA SER A 148 7.28 21.76 6.04
C SER A 148 8.71 21.92 5.52
N ARG A 149 8.94 21.81 4.20
CA ARG A 149 10.30 21.90 3.60
C ARG A 149 10.88 23.34 3.53
N GLY A 150 10.12 24.35 3.93
CA GLY A 150 10.57 25.74 4.00
C GLY A 150 9.49 26.74 3.59
N PRO A 151 9.83 28.03 3.38
CA PRO A 151 8.92 28.98 2.78
C PRO A 151 8.51 28.44 1.42
N VAL A 152 7.22 28.13 1.26
CA VAL A 152 6.67 27.80 -0.05
C VAL A 152 6.95 29.01 -0.94
N PRO A 153 7.68 28.86 -2.08
CA PRO A 153 8.00 29.99 -2.93
C PRO A 153 6.72 30.77 -3.26
N GLU A 154 6.77 32.09 -3.09
CA GLU A 154 5.65 32.96 -3.46
C GLU A 154 5.26 32.64 -4.92
N GLY A 155 4.05 32.12 -5.10
CA GLY A 155 3.55 31.71 -6.42
C GLY A 155 3.28 30.22 -6.61
N VAL A 156 3.66 29.32 -5.70
CA VAL A 156 3.23 27.91 -5.81
C VAL A 156 1.72 27.80 -5.56
N ARG A 157 1.00 27.24 -6.54
CA ARG A 157 -0.47 27.11 -6.49
C ARG A 157 -0.92 25.68 -6.18
N GLY A 158 -0.09 24.72 -6.50
CA GLY A 158 -0.40 23.31 -6.33
C GLY A 158 0.78 22.42 -6.63
N PHE A 159 0.48 21.15 -6.80
CA PHE A 159 1.45 20.13 -7.07
C PHE A 159 0.85 19.05 -7.94
N GLN A 160 1.72 18.23 -8.51
CA GLN A 160 1.38 16.95 -9.07
C GLN A 160 2.23 15.91 -8.39
N PHE A 161 1.69 14.69 -8.28
CA PHE A 161 2.47 13.55 -7.86
C PHE A 161 2.46 12.47 -8.92
N ALA A 162 3.46 11.63 -8.91
CA ALA A 162 3.58 10.49 -9.79
C ALA A 162 3.91 9.25 -8.98
N LEU A 163 3.41 8.12 -9.45
CA LEU A 163 3.75 6.82 -8.92
C LEU A 163 4.69 6.14 -9.90
N ALA A 164 5.87 5.75 -9.43
CA ALA A 164 6.85 5.02 -10.19
C ALA A 164 7.16 3.69 -9.51
N LYS A 165 7.54 2.69 -10.30
CA LYS A 165 8.12 1.44 -9.80
C LYS A 165 9.58 1.34 -10.20
N ASP A 166 10.40 0.87 -9.28
CA ASP A 166 11.81 0.55 -9.49
C ASP A 166 12.17 -0.79 -8.82
N THR A 167 13.28 -1.39 -9.20
CA THR A 167 13.80 -2.64 -8.63
C THR A 167 14.95 -2.42 -7.64
N GLY A 168 15.18 -1.16 -7.26
CA GLY A 168 16.13 -0.76 -6.23
C GLY A 168 17.56 -1.16 -6.58
N TYR A 169 18.05 -2.26 -5.99
CA TYR A 169 19.41 -2.77 -6.21
C TYR A 169 19.58 -3.52 -7.53
N ASP A 170 18.51 -4.02 -8.12
CA ASP A 170 18.59 -4.67 -9.43
C ASP A 170 18.51 -3.61 -10.53
N THR A 171 19.65 -3.21 -11.07
CA THR A 171 19.72 -2.18 -12.13
C THR A 171 19.42 -2.70 -13.53
N ARG A 172 19.10 -4.00 -13.69
CA ARG A 172 18.81 -4.60 -15.00
C ARG A 172 17.43 -4.18 -15.53
N HIS A 173 16.53 -3.80 -14.64
CA HIS A 173 15.21 -3.28 -15.00
C HIS A 173 15.22 -1.76 -14.87
N ARG A 174 14.63 -1.08 -15.86
CA ARG A 174 14.49 0.37 -15.78
C ARG A 174 13.28 0.74 -14.92
N PRO A 175 13.37 1.83 -14.14
CA PRO A 175 12.21 2.39 -13.47
C PRO A 175 11.11 2.69 -14.50
N SER A 176 9.86 2.51 -14.10
CA SER A 176 8.72 2.82 -14.97
C SER A 176 7.67 3.63 -14.22
N LEU A 177 7.11 4.59 -14.94
CA LEU A 177 6.07 5.47 -14.44
C LEU A 177 4.72 4.77 -14.58
N LEU A 178 4.00 4.62 -13.48
CA LEU A 178 2.71 3.96 -13.43
C LEU A 178 1.56 4.96 -13.55
N PHE A 179 1.72 6.13 -12.93
CA PHE A 179 0.66 7.14 -12.86
C PHE A 179 1.23 8.54 -12.66
N VAL A 180 0.57 9.55 -13.22
CA VAL A 180 0.80 10.97 -12.91
C VAL A 180 -0.55 11.60 -12.58
N SER A 181 -0.64 12.23 -11.42
CA SER A 181 -1.85 12.90 -10.99
C SER A 181 -2.14 14.13 -11.86
N PRO A 182 -3.42 14.48 -12.03
CA PRO A 182 -3.79 15.85 -12.38
C PRO A 182 -3.24 16.86 -11.38
N PHE A 183 -3.37 18.14 -11.71
CA PHE A 183 -3.05 19.21 -10.78
C PHE A 183 -3.86 19.08 -9.50
N VAL A 184 -3.18 19.09 -8.35
CA VAL A 184 -3.78 19.10 -7.02
C VAL A 184 -3.48 20.46 -6.39
N PRO A 185 -4.51 21.23 -5.99
CA PRO A 185 -4.29 22.53 -5.39
C PRO A 185 -3.66 22.38 -3.99
N LEU A 186 -2.71 23.27 -3.69
CA LEU A 186 -1.99 23.28 -2.42
C LEU A 186 -2.90 23.78 -1.29
N ASP A 187 -3.79 24.72 -1.61
CA ASP A 187 -4.92 25.09 -0.78
C ASP A 187 -6.12 24.20 -1.18
N PRO A 188 -6.65 23.35 -0.27
CA PRO A 188 -7.82 22.52 -0.55
C PRO A 188 -9.07 23.30 -0.99
N GLN A 189 -9.17 24.59 -0.66
CA GLN A 189 -10.29 25.45 -1.04
C GLN A 189 -10.09 26.14 -2.40
N ALA A 190 -8.89 26.06 -2.99
CA ALA A 190 -8.59 26.69 -4.26
C ALA A 190 -9.09 25.83 -5.45
N PRO A 191 -9.39 26.43 -6.61
CA PRO A 191 -9.81 25.70 -7.81
C PRO A 191 -8.78 24.65 -8.23
N GLY A 192 -9.25 23.45 -8.58
CA GLY A 192 -8.41 22.32 -9.02
C GLY A 192 -7.91 22.39 -10.46
N THR A 193 -8.04 23.54 -11.13
CA THR A 193 -7.59 23.71 -12.51
C THR A 193 -6.18 24.28 -12.52
N PRO A 194 -5.22 23.69 -13.24
CA PRO A 194 -3.94 24.34 -13.46
C PRO A 194 -4.20 25.66 -14.19
N LEU A 195 -3.60 26.75 -13.71
CA LEU A 195 -3.70 28.05 -14.38
C LEU A 195 -3.21 27.87 -15.82
N THR A 196 -4.08 28.16 -16.76
CA THR A 196 -3.73 28.13 -18.18
C THR A 196 -2.54 29.06 -18.37
N ARG A 197 -1.45 28.57 -18.97
CA ARG A 197 -0.25 29.37 -19.26
C ARG A 197 -0.69 30.68 -19.91
N VAL A 198 -0.48 31.82 -19.24
CA VAL A 198 -0.68 33.12 -19.88
C VAL A 198 0.37 33.22 -20.99
N PRO A 199 0.00 33.36 -22.27
CA PRO A 199 0.98 33.47 -23.34
C PRO A 199 1.87 34.68 -23.06
N ALA A 200 3.19 34.48 -23.14
CA ALA A 200 4.17 35.55 -23.00
C ALA A 200 3.81 36.68 -23.96
N LYS A 201 3.70 37.92 -23.44
CA LYS A 201 3.54 39.11 -24.28
C LYS A 201 4.70 39.13 -25.27
N THR A 202 4.41 38.89 -26.55
CA THR A 202 5.36 39.13 -27.63
C THR A 202 5.82 40.59 -27.53
N PRO A 203 7.14 40.87 -27.40
CA PRO A 203 7.59 42.25 -27.43
C PRO A 203 7.19 42.84 -28.79
N ALA A 204 6.45 43.94 -28.74
CA ALA A 204 6.10 44.70 -29.94
C ALA A 204 7.42 45.06 -30.64
N LYS A 205 7.56 44.66 -31.92
CA LYS A 205 8.66 45.15 -32.76
C LYS A 205 8.54 46.66 -32.82
N VAL A 206 9.59 47.34 -32.34
CA VAL A 206 9.87 48.75 -32.60
C VAL A 206 10.33 48.89 -34.04
#